data_AF-A0A8T4SG47-F1
#
_entry.id   AF-A0A8T4SG47-F1
#
_cell.length_a   1.000
_cell.length_b   1.000
_cell.length_c   1.000
_cell.angle_alpha   90.00
_cell.angle_beta   90.00
_cell.angle_gamma   90.00
#
_symmetry.space_group_name_H-M   'P 1'
#
loop_
_entity.id
_entity.type
_entity.pdbx_description
1 polymer ?
#
loop_
_entity_poly.entity_id
_entity_poly.type
_entity_poly.pdbx_seq_one_letter_code
_entity_poly.pdbx_strand_id
1 'polypeptide(L)'
;MKTELWAIGLVILATAFGSFGPLFLKKASSGISFHPMKIIRNKNLILGISFYAVATVIFIPALKGGDLSLLYPLVALTYVWVSLISMKFLNEKMNRTKWLGIALILVGVAFIGMGS
;
A
#
# COMPACT_ATOMS: atom_id res chain seq x y z
N MET A 1 -18.51 -15.55 3.52
CA MET A 1 -19.51 -14.59 4.09
C MET A 1 -19.70 -13.49 3.05
N LYS A 2 -20.89 -12.89 2.88
CA LYS A 2 -21.00 -11.77 1.93
C LYS A 2 -20.12 -10.63 2.42
N THR A 3 -19.14 -10.21 1.61
CA THR A 3 -18.25 -9.12 1.99
C THR A 3 -19.03 -7.80 2.00
N GLU A 4 -18.97 -7.10 3.13
CA GLU A 4 -19.69 -5.85 3.32
C GLU A 4 -18.93 -4.67 2.70
N LEU A 5 -19.68 -3.68 2.20
CA LEU A 5 -19.11 -2.51 1.53
C LEU A 5 -18.19 -1.68 2.43
N TRP A 6 -18.45 -1.62 3.74
CA TRP A 6 -17.59 -0.90 4.67
C TRP A 6 -16.22 -1.56 4.81
N ALA A 7 -16.13 -2.89 4.71
CA ALA A 7 -14.85 -3.61 4.76
C ALA A 7 -14.00 -3.25 3.53
N ILE A 8 -14.61 -3.24 2.34
CA ILE A 8 -13.95 -2.80 1.11
C ILE A 8 -13.47 -1.35 1.25
N GLY A 9 -14.32 -0.46 1.79
CA GLY A 9 -13.95 0.94 2.05
C GLY A 9 -12.74 1.07 2.99
N LEU A 10 -12.69 0.28 4.06
CA LEU A 10 -11.55 0.26 4.98
C LEU A 10 -10.27 -0.27 4.33
N VAL A 11 -10.34 -1.29 3.46
CA VAL A 11 -9.16 -1.74 2.71
C VAL A 11 -8.65 -0.64 1.78
N ILE A 12 -9.54 0.01 1.04
CA ILE A 12 -9.16 1.13 0.17
C ILE A 12 -8.49 2.24 0.98
N LEU A 13 -9.05 2.60 2.14
CA LEU A 13 -8.45 3.57 3.06
C LEU A 13 -7.07 3.12 3.56
N ALA A 14 -6.95 1.86 4.01
CA ALA A 14 -5.71 1.29 4.50
C ALA A 14 -4.61 1.30 3.41
N THR A 15 -4.95 0.94 2.17
CA THR A 15 -3.99 0.97 1.05
C THR A 15 -3.54 2.38 0.69
N ALA A 16 -4.46 3.35 0.74
CA ALA A 16 -4.13 4.76 0.53
C ALA A 16 -3.17 5.27 1.62
N PHE A 17 -3.43 5.01 2.89
CA PHE A 17 -2.51 5.37 3.99
C PHE A 17 -1.19 4.60 3.92
N GLY A 18 -1.23 3.29 3.67
CA GLY A 18 -0.06 2.42 3.59
C GLY A 18 0.89 2.79 2.47
N SER A 19 0.39 3.39 1.38
CA SER A 19 1.20 3.83 0.24
C SER A 19 2.20 4.94 0.57
N PHE A 20 2.01 5.69 1.66
CA PHE A 20 3.00 6.64 2.17
C PHE A 20 4.20 5.93 2.81
N GLY A 21 4.04 4.69 3.29
CA GLY A 21 5.12 3.88 3.86
C GLY A 21 6.33 3.74 2.92
N PRO A 22 6.16 3.14 1.72
CA PRO A 22 7.21 3.04 0.70
C PRO A 22 7.87 4.38 0.35
N LEU A 23 7.10 5.48 0.31
CA LEU A 23 7.64 6.81 0.03
C LEU A 23 8.67 7.24 1.08
N PHE A 24 8.32 7.14 2.37
CA PHE A 24 9.23 7.51 3.45
C PHE A 24 10.39 6.53 3.59
N LEU A 25 10.16 5.24 3.35
CA LEU A 25 11.25 4.25 3.29
C LEU A 25 12.25 4.54 2.18
N LYS A 26 11.77 4.96 1.00
CA LYS A 26 12.65 5.40 -0.09
C LYS A 26 13.50 6.59 0.34
N LYS A 27 12.91 7.60 0.98
CA LYS A 27 13.64 8.75 1.54
C LYS A 27 14.61 8.36 2.66
N ALA A 28 14.27 7.34 3.47
CA ALA A 28 15.15 6.82 4.50
C ALA A 28 16.39 6.15 3.89
N SER A 29 16.20 5.34 2.83
CA SER A 29 17.28 4.58 2.18
C SER A 29 18.42 5.46 1.65
N SER A 30 18.12 6.68 1.22
CA SER A 30 19.12 7.62 0.68
C SER A 30 20.11 8.16 1.73
N GLY A 31 19.80 8.01 3.03
CA GLY A 31 20.61 8.55 4.14
C GLY A 31 21.01 7.50 5.19
N ILE A 32 20.81 6.21 4.91
CA ILE A 32 21.16 5.14 5.85
C ILE A 32 22.67 4.87 5.82
N SER A 33 23.33 5.10 6.96
CA SER A 33 24.64 4.53 7.26
C SER A 33 24.48 3.11 7.84
N PHE A 34 25.45 2.21 7.61
CA PHE A 34 25.45 0.83 8.16
C PHE A 34 25.50 0.72 9.70
N HIS A 35 25.47 1.84 10.43
CA HIS A 35 25.45 1.85 11.88
C HIS A 35 24.02 1.62 12.42
N PRO A 36 23.76 0.56 13.22
CA PRO A 36 22.41 0.17 13.67
C PRO A 36 21.66 1.30 14.39
N MET A 37 22.35 2.03 15.26
CA MET A 37 21.77 3.11 16.06
C MET A 37 21.27 4.29 15.21
N LYS A 38 21.95 4.58 14.08
CA LYS A 38 21.56 5.65 13.15
C LYS A 38 20.37 5.24 12.28
N ILE A 39 20.22 3.95 12.00
CA ILE A 39 19.07 3.40 11.27
C ILE A 39 17.80 3.59 12.09
N ILE A 40 17.81 3.11 13.34
CA ILE A 40 16.62 3.15 14.22
C ILE A 40 16.18 4.59 14.52
N ARG A 41 17.13 5.54 14.59
CA ARG A 41 16.83 6.97 14.84
C ARG A 41 16.49 7.77 13.57
N ASN A 42 16.41 7.13 12.39
CA ASN A 42 16.08 7.81 11.15
C ASN A 42 14.58 8.18 11.14
N LYS A 43 14.28 9.49 11.16
CA LYS A 43 12.90 10.01 11.17
C LYS A 43 12.06 9.48 10.01
N ASN A 44 12.64 9.35 8.81
CA ASN A 44 11.93 8.84 7.63
C ASN A 44 11.63 7.34 7.77
N LEU A 45 12.53 6.57 8.39
CA LEU A 45 12.29 5.15 8.66
C LEU A 45 11.13 4.98 9.64
N ILE A 46 11.19 5.69 10.77
CA ILE A 46 10.14 5.67 11.79
C ILE A 46 8.80 6.05 11.16
N LEU A 47 8.76 7.15 10.41
CA LEU A 47 7.53 7.62 9.76
C LEU A 47 6.98 6.61 8.76
N GLY A 48 7.85 5.99 7.93
CA GLY A 48 7.43 4.94 6.99
C GLY A 48 6.85 3.72 7.70
N ILE A 49 7.48 3.26 8.79
CA ILE A 49 6.97 2.16 9.62
C ILE A 49 5.64 2.54 10.29
N SER A 50 5.51 3.78 10.80
CA SER A 50 4.27 4.26 11.40
C SER A 50 3.12 4.27 10.40
N PHE A 51 3.34 4.65 9.14
CA PHE A 51 2.30 4.56 8.11
C PHE A 51 1.85 3.12 7.86
N TYR A 52 2.77 2.16 7.84
CA TYR A 52 2.39 0.75 7.76
C TYR A 52 1.61 0.29 8.99
N ALA A 53 2.03 0.67 10.19
CA ALA A 53 1.32 0.32 11.42
C ALA A 53 -0.12 0.88 11.41
N VAL A 54 -0.30 2.14 11.03
CA VAL A 54 -1.63 2.77 10.89
C VAL A 54 -2.46 2.04 9.83
N ALA A 55 -1.89 1.75 8.66
CA ALA A 55 -2.58 1.01 7.61
C ALA A 55 -3.03 -0.38 8.10
N THR A 56 -2.18 -1.10 8.84
CA THR A 56 -2.53 -2.39 9.44
C THR A 56 -3.66 -2.25 10.47
N VAL A 57 -3.63 -1.22 11.33
CA VAL A 57 -4.70 -0.96 12.30
C VAL A 57 -6.03 -0.68 11.60
N ILE A 58 -6.04 0.02 10.46
CA ILE A 58 -7.24 0.23 9.64
C ILE A 58 -7.69 -1.06 8.93
N PHE A 59 -6.75 -1.90 8.51
CA PHE A 59 -7.02 -3.13 7.78
C PHE A 59 -7.61 -4.25 8.66
N ILE A 60 -7.16 -4.38 9.92
CA ILE A 60 -7.62 -5.44 10.82
C ILE A 60 -9.15 -5.47 10.99
N PRO A 61 -9.85 -4.34 11.25
CA PRO A 61 -11.31 -4.32 11.28
C PRO A 61 -11.97 -4.72 9.96
N ALA A 62 -11.38 -4.38 8.82
CA ALA A 62 -11.90 -4.77 7.51
C ALA A 62 -12.01 -6.29 7.38
N LEU A 63 -11.04 -7.03 7.92
CA LEU A 63 -11.02 -8.50 7.91
C LEU A 63 -12.20 -9.13 8.68
N LYS A 64 -12.90 -8.39 9.53
CA LYS A 64 -14.12 -8.89 10.19
C LYS A 64 -15.35 -8.79 9.30
N GLY A 65 -15.34 -7.91 8.31
CA GLY A 65 -16.48 -7.59 7.45
C GLY A 65 -16.47 -8.27 6.08
N GLY A 66 -15.52 -9.16 5.81
CA GLY A 66 -15.44 -9.85 4.52
C GLY A 66 -14.46 -11.00 4.51
N ASP A 67 -14.54 -11.80 3.46
CA ASP A 67 -13.64 -12.93 3.29
C ASP A 67 -12.23 -12.44 2.92
N LEU A 68 -11.22 -13.00 3.58
CA LEU A 68 -9.81 -12.63 3.33
C LEU A 68 -9.42 -12.81 1.85
N SER A 69 -9.99 -13.82 1.18
CA SER A 69 -9.78 -14.09 -0.25
C SER A 69 -10.25 -12.95 -1.16
N LEU A 70 -11.21 -12.12 -0.73
CA LEU A 70 -11.68 -10.95 -1.48
C LEU A 70 -10.96 -9.67 -1.03
N LEU A 71 -10.74 -9.50 0.28
CA LEU A 71 -10.13 -8.29 0.83
C LEU A 71 -8.62 -8.19 0.57
N TYR A 72 -7.90 -9.30 0.58
CA TYR A 72 -6.44 -9.30 0.39
C TYR A 72 -6.02 -8.90 -1.04
N PRO A 73 -6.68 -9.37 -2.13
CA PRO A 73 -6.42 -8.87 -3.48
C PRO A 73 -6.59 -7.35 -3.62
N LEU A 74 -7.55 -6.74 -2.92
CA LEU A 74 -7.75 -5.29 -2.95
C LEU A 74 -6.54 -4.52 -2.39
N VAL A 75 -5.67 -5.16 -1.61
CA VAL A 75 -4.41 -4.54 -1.14
C VAL A 75 -3.50 -4.15 -2.30
N ALA A 76 -3.60 -4.81 -3.46
CA ALA A 76 -2.86 -4.45 -4.65
C ALA A 76 -3.18 -3.05 -5.19
N LEU A 77 -4.29 -2.42 -4.76
CA LEU A 77 -4.56 -1.00 -5.01
C LEU A 77 -3.44 -0.09 -4.46
N THR A 78 -2.67 -0.55 -3.47
CA THR A 78 -1.46 0.13 -2.98
C THR A 78 -0.49 0.45 -4.12
N TYR A 79 -0.36 -0.40 -5.15
CA TYR A 79 0.51 -0.12 -6.28
C TYR A 79 0.09 1.12 -7.07
N VAL A 80 -1.22 1.34 -7.21
CA VAL A 80 -1.77 2.55 -7.85
C VAL A 80 -1.42 3.78 -7.01
N TRP A 81 -1.70 3.72 -5.71
CA TRP A 81 -1.45 4.83 -4.79
C TRP A 81 0.05 5.19 -4.71
N VAL A 82 0.91 4.19 -4.54
CA VAL A 82 2.38 4.37 -4.52
C VAL A 82 2.85 5.00 -5.82
N SER A 83 2.34 4.54 -6.97
CA SER A 83 2.72 5.09 -8.26
C SER A 83 2.35 6.57 -8.40
N LEU A 84 1.13 6.93 -8.02
CA LEU A 84 0.65 8.33 -8.04
C LEU A 84 1.45 9.22 -7.07
N ILE A 85 1.72 8.74 -5.86
CA ILE A 85 2.46 9.46 -4.84
C ILE A 85 3.93 9.61 -5.24
N SER A 86 4.57 8.57 -5.78
CA SER A 86 5.96 8.63 -6.25
C SER A 86 6.12 9.60 -7.42
N MET A 87 5.15 9.66 -8.34
CA MET A 87 5.16 10.68 -9.40
C MET A 87 5.16 12.11 -8.80
N LYS A 88 4.33 12.35 -7.78
CA LYS A 88 4.18 13.68 -7.17
C LYS A 88 5.34 14.08 -6.25
N PHE A 89 5.84 13.15 -5.42
CA PHE A 89 6.78 13.46 -4.34
C PHE A 89 8.23 13.07 -4.64
N LEU A 90 8.46 12.13 -5.56
CA LEU A 90 9.79 11.69 -5.97
C LEU A 90 10.13 12.07 -7.42
N ASN A 91 9.18 12.68 -8.15
CA ASN A 91 9.30 12.98 -9.58
C ASN A 91 9.65 11.73 -10.42
N GLU A 92 9.21 10.55 -10.00
CA GLU A 92 9.45 9.33 -10.75
C GLU A 92 8.65 9.32 -12.06
N LYS A 93 9.31 8.98 -13.16
CA LYS A 93 8.66 8.85 -14.47
C LYS A 93 7.91 7.52 -14.55
N MET A 94 6.60 7.63 -14.75
CA MET A 94 5.73 6.49 -15.04
C MET A 94 5.53 6.39 -16.55
N ASN A 95 6.08 5.33 -17.15
CA ASN A 95 5.92 5.08 -18.58
C ASN A 95 4.67 4.23 -18.85
N ARG A 96 4.31 4.09 -20.13
CA ARG A 96 3.13 3.31 -20.56
C ARG A 96 3.21 1.85 -20.09
N THR A 97 4.40 1.27 -20.07
CA THR A 97 4.62 -0.13 -19.63
C THR A 97 4.29 -0.34 -18.16
N LYS A 98 4.72 0.56 -17.26
CA LYS A 98 4.39 0.48 -15.83
C LYS A 98 2.87 0.60 -15.60
N TRP A 99 2.22 1.53 -16.30
CA TRP A 99 0.76 1.68 -16.25
C TRP A 99 0.02 0.45 -16.76
N LEU A 100 0.50 -0.17 -17.84
CA LEU A 100 -0.05 -1.41 -18.35
C LEU A 100 0.09 -2.54 -17.31
N GLY A 101 1.25 -2.66 -16.66
CA GLY A 101 1.45 -3.64 -15.58
C GLY A 101 0.48 -3.44 -14.41
N ILE A 102 0.27 -2.20 -13.98
CA ILE A 102 -0.72 -1.86 -12.94
C ILE A 102 -2.13 -2.25 -13.39
N ALA A 103 -2.50 -1.95 -14.64
CA ALA A 103 -3.80 -2.33 -15.19
C ALA A 103 -4.00 -3.85 -15.18
N LEU A 104 -2.97 -4.64 -15.56
CA LEU A 104 -3.03 -6.10 -15.50
C LEU A 104 -3.22 -6.62 -14.07
N ILE A 105 -2.54 -6.03 -13.08
CA ILE A 105 -2.73 -6.37 -11.66
C ILE A 105 -4.19 -6.12 -11.26
N LEU A 106 -4.76 -4.96 -11.63
CA LEU A 106 -6.15 -4.63 -11.31
C LEU A 106 -7.16 -5.57 -11.96
N VAL A 107 -6.91 -5.98 -13.22
CA VAL A 107 -7.72 -7.01 -13.89
C VAL A 107 -7.64 -8.34 -13.15
N GLY A 108 -6.44 -8.75 -12.72
CA GLY A 108 -6.26 -9.96 -11.92
C GLY A 108 -7.03 -9.90 -10.59
N VAL A 109 -6.99 -8.77 -9.90
CA VAL A 109 -7.77 -8.54 -8.67
C VAL A 109 -9.28 -8.63 -8.94
N ALA A 110 -9.76 -8.05 -10.05
CA ALA A 110 -11.16 -8.14 -10.43
C ALA A 110 -11.60 -9.59 -10.67
N PHE A 111 -10.78 -10.40 -11.34
CA PHE A 111 -11.07 -11.82 -11.55
C PHE A 111 -11.13 -12.61 -10.24
N ILE A 112 -10.22 -12.36 -9.29
CA ILE A 112 -10.28 -13.00 -7.96
C ILE A 112 -11.56 -12.59 -7.22
N GLY A 113 -11.92 -11.30 -7.28
CA GLY A 113 -13.14 -10.78 -6.67
C GLY A 113 -14.43 -11.37 -7.28
N MET A 114 -14.43 -11.69 -8.58
CA MET A 114 -15.56 -12.36 -9.25
C MET A 114 -15.69 -13.85 -8.88
N GLY A 115 -14.57 -14.50 -8.54
CA GLY A 115 -14.54 -15.92 -8.16
C GLY A 115 -14.79 -16.18 -6.67
N SER A 116 -14.99 -15.13 -5.87
CA SER A 116 -15.25 -15.17 -4.43
C SER A 116 -16.73 -14.98 -4.13
#